data_AF-A0A355PJF7-F1
#
_entry.id   AF-A0A355PJF7-F1
#
_cell.length_a   1.000
_cell.length_b   1.000
_cell.length_c   1.000
_cell.angle_alpha   90.00
_cell.angle_beta   90.00
_cell.angle_gamma   90.00
#
_symmetry.space_group_name_H-M   'P 1'
#
loop_
_entity.id
_entity.type
_entity.pdbx_description
1 polymer ?
#
loop_
_entity_poly.entity_id
_entity_poly.type
_entity_poly.pdbx_seq_one_letter_code
_entity_poly.pdbx_strand_id
1 'polypeptide(L)'
;MVVMLRLITLPLLALMPTFALGSVLTDLDVRSISGGEVELVLQFSGGVAELRGYRLNTPPRLALDLADTQSSLPQRRINVDSAGVERITALEGNGRTRLVVDLSEPLDYTSRIEGDQLRITLSPESISAANDNSPAGMSSELETALGPQVTDIDFQRGADGAGRLLVSFDREGVVTQVREGSEGRVIAELRDVDIPDSLNQIYDVTDFATPITRITPRTGQRETLLELQTNGPYAMISSQSGRTLTVEVQPVSQASQQDRAQQGESFTGDRLSLNFQDIEVRAVLATLAEFTGLNLVASDSVTGRVTLNLNDVPWDQALALILQSQGLSSREQGNVIVVAPASELAEIERQEIEARSQQQILAPLVTEFIEIKYARAEDLAQLLRGGDGFGLLTERGRVSVDQRTNTLLIQDTAEQVRDIMRTLVRLDVAVRQVQIEARIVIARD
;
A
#
# COMPACT_ATOMS: atom_id res chain seq x y z
N MET A 1 68.17 -49.29 -45.98
CA MET A 1 67.81 -49.83 -44.65
C MET A 1 68.15 -48.76 -43.62
N VAL A 2 67.36 -48.61 -42.54
CA VAL A 2 67.27 -47.48 -41.56
C VAL A 2 66.16 -46.48 -41.96
N VAL A 3 64.89 -46.69 -41.56
CA VAL A 3 64.21 -46.50 -40.24
C VAL A 3 63.86 -45.03 -39.92
N MET A 4 62.66 -44.64 -40.36
CA MET A 4 61.54 -44.00 -39.65
C MET A 4 61.80 -43.19 -38.35
N LEU A 5 61.42 -41.90 -38.36
CA LEU A 5 60.92 -41.20 -37.17
C LEU A 5 59.82 -40.20 -37.59
N ARG A 6 58.57 -40.49 -37.18
CA ARG A 6 57.40 -39.61 -37.28
C ARG A 6 57.45 -38.60 -36.14
N LEU A 7 57.34 -37.30 -36.44
CA LEU A 7 56.91 -36.28 -35.46
C LEU A 7 55.46 -35.89 -35.74
N ILE A 8 54.65 -35.97 -34.69
CA ILE A 8 53.21 -35.73 -34.65
C ILE A 8 52.96 -34.22 -34.55
N THR A 9 52.08 -33.72 -35.41
CA THR A 9 51.51 -32.36 -35.43
C THR A 9 50.44 -32.19 -34.35
N LEU A 10 50.53 -31.12 -33.56
CA LEU A 10 49.51 -30.68 -32.60
C LEU A 10 48.93 -29.34 -33.10
N PRO A 11 47.65 -29.23 -33.49
CA PRO A 11 47.04 -27.94 -33.79
C PRO A 11 46.52 -27.32 -32.48
N LEU A 12 46.99 -26.11 -32.20
CA LEU A 12 46.55 -25.22 -31.13
C LEU A 12 45.09 -24.82 -31.39
N LEU A 13 44.17 -25.31 -30.57
CA LEU A 13 42.73 -24.99 -30.61
C LEU A 13 42.53 -23.59 -30.01
N ALA A 14 42.32 -22.59 -30.85
CA ALA A 14 41.95 -21.24 -30.44
C ALA A 14 40.50 -21.23 -29.92
N LEU A 15 40.33 -21.07 -28.62
CA LEU A 15 39.05 -20.90 -27.94
C LEU A 15 38.53 -19.49 -28.25
N MET A 16 37.62 -19.36 -29.22
CA MET A 16 36.88 -18.12 -29.46
C MET A 16 35.83 -17.95 -28.35
N PRO A 17 35.74 -16.79 -27.67
CA PRO A 17 34.67 -16.52 -26.73
C PRO A 17 33.35 -16.44 -27.51
N THR A 18 32.40 -17.30 -27.17
CA THR A 18 31.03 -17.25 -27.67
C THR A 18 30.34 -16.09 -26.97
N PHE A 19 30.22 -14.94 -27.64
CA PHE A 19 29.30 -13.90 -27.18
C PHE A 19 27.88 -14.44 -27.32
N ALA A 20 27.16 -14.57 -26.21
CA ALA A 20 25.72 -14.79 -26.24
C ALA A 20 25.09 -13.60 -26.99
N LEU A 21 24.44 -13.88 -28.12
CA LEU A 21 23.67 -12.88 -28.86
C LEU A 21 22.50 -12.47 -27.97
N GLY A 22 22.52 -11.24 -27.45
CA GLY A 22 21.38 -10.68 -26.73
C GLY A 22 20.19 -10.56 -27.67
N SER A 23 19.01 -10.97 -27.21
CA SER A 23 17.77 -10.81 -27.97
C SER A 23 17.42 -9.32 -28.08
N VAL A 24 17.01 -8.85 -29.26
CA VAL A 24 16.59 -7.46 -29.46
C VAL A 24 15.19 -7.45 -30.03
N LEU A 25 14.26 -6.83 -29.32
CA LEU A 25 12.89 -6.60 -29.78
C LEU A 25 12.91 -5.47 -30.81
N THR A 26 12.70 -5.80 -32.08
CA THR A 26 12.80 -4.86 -33.21
C THR A 26 11.46 -4.24 -33.58
N ASP A 27 10.37 -4.99 -33.43
CA ASP A 27 9.03 -4.52 -33.81
C ASP A 27 7.95 -5.10 -32.90
N LEU A 28 6.84 -4.37 -32.77
CA LEU A 28 5.64 -4.78 -32.05
C LEU A 28 4.42 -4.33 -32.85
N ASP A 29 3.73 -5.29 -33.45
CA ASP A 29 2.50 -5.09 -34.20
C ASP A 29 1.29 -5.57 -33.38
N VAL A 30 0.16 -4.89 -33.53
CA VAL A 30 -1.07 -5.22 -32.80
C VAL A 30 -2.20 -5.44 -33.79
N ARG A 31 -2.79 -6.63 -33.75
CA ARG A 31 -3.82 -7.07 -34.70
C ARG A 31 -5.07 -7.46 -33.95
N SER A 32 -6.19 -6.81 -34.24
CA SER A 32 -7.49 -7.27 -33.75
C SER A 32 -7.98 -8.43 -34.62
N ILE A 33 -8.33 -9.55 -33.97
CA ILE A 33 -8.86 -10.74 -34.61
C ILE A 33 -10.40 -10.77 -34.40
N SER A 34 -11.13 -11.38 -35.32
CA SER A 34 -12.59 -11.51 -35.21
C SER A 34 -12.95 -12.35 -33.98
N GLY A 35 -13.85 -11.85 -33.12
CA GLY A 35 -14.23 -12.52 -31.86
C GLY A 35 -13.90 -11.74 -30.59
N GLY A 36 -13.34 -10.53 -30.69
CA GLY A 36 -12.95 -9.73 -29.53
C GLY A 36 -11.54 -10.05 -29.02
N GLU A 37 -10.76 -10.81 -29.79
CA GLU A 37 -9.38 -11.14 -29.46
C GLU A 37 -8.39 -10.13 -30.05
N VAL A 38 -7.26 -9.92 -29.36
CA VAL A 38 -6.15 -9.07 -29.81
C VAL A 38 -4.87 -9.88 -29.84
N GLU A 39 -4.21 -9.94 -30.99
CA GLU A 39 -2.90 -10.55 -31.13
C GLU A 39 -1.80 -9.48 -31.13
N LEU A 40 -0.86 -9.60 -30.20
CA LEU A 40 0.40 -8.87 -30.20
C LEU A 40 1.46 -9.71 -30.90
N VAL A 41 2.07 -9.17 -31.96
CA VAL A 41 3.13 -9.84 -32.70
C VAL A 41 4.44 -9.11 -32.43
N LEU A 42 5.30 -9.72 -31.63
CA LEU A 42 6.60 -9.18 -31.27
C LEU A 42 7.68 -9.82 -32.15
N GLN A 43 8.49 -9.00 -32.82
CA GLN A 43 9.58 -9.49 -33.68
C GLN A 43 10.93 -9.29 -33.02
N PHE A 44 11.75 -10.36 -33.01
CA PHE A 44 13.06 -10.37 -32.38
C PHE A 44 14.18 -10.56 -33.39
N SER A 45 15.34 -9.97 -33.11
CA SER A 45 16.61 -10.31 -33.74
C SER A 45 17.54 -10.94 -32.70
N GLY A 46 18.26 -11.99 -33.08
CA GLY A 46 19.18 -12.70 -32.16
C GLY A 46 18.56 -13.82 -31.33
N GLY A 47 17.26 -14.10 -31.48
CA GLY A 47 16.53 -15.18 -30.78
C GLY A 47 15.31 -14.66 -30.02
N VAL A 48 14.29 -15.51 -29.84
CA VAL A 48 13.08 -15.15 -29.08
C VAL A 48 13.34 -15.35 -27.59
N ALA A 49 13.07 -14.32 -26.81
CA ALA A 49 13.29 -14.32 -25.37
C ALA A 49 12.24 -15.14 -24.62
N GLU A 50 12.60 -15.64 -23.43
CA GLU A 50 11.63 -16.23 -22.52
C GLU A 50 10.66 -15.15 -22.02
N LEU A 51 9.36 -15.41 -22.20
CA LEU A 51 8.27 -14.54 -21.77
C LEU A 51 7.78 -14.95 -20.37
N ARG A 52 7.75 -14.01 -19.43
CA ARG A 52 7.06 -14.15 -18.14
C ARG A 52 5.97 -13.11 -18.03
N GLY A 53 4.70 -13.53 -18.08
CA GLY A 53 3.55 -12.66 -17.92
C GLY A 53 2.96 -12.73 -16.52
N TYR A 54 2.54 -11.59 -15.99
CA TYR A 54 1.79 -11.50 -14.73
C TYR A 54 0.70 -10.45 -14.87
N ARG A 55 -0.46 -10.74 -14.26
CA ARG A 55 -1.65 -9.91 -14.34
C ARG A 55 -1.84 -9.13 -13.05
N LEU A 56 -2.27 -7.89 -13.18
CA LEU A 56 -2.73 -7.06 -12.08
C LEU A 56 -4.21 -6.74 -12.34
N ASN A 57 -5.05 -6.94 -11.34
CA ASN A 57 -6.51 -6.79 -11.50
C ASN A 57 -7.02 -5.41 -11.07
N THR A 58 -6.19 -4.59 -10.41
CA THR A 58 -6.60 -3.28 -9.86
C THR A 58 -5.48 -2.24 -10.01
N PRO A 59 -5.43 -1.45 -11.10
CA PRO A 59 -6.26 -1.52 -12.32
C PRO A 59 -5.85 -2.71 -13.23
N PRO A 60 -6.73 -3.17 -14.15
CA PRO A 60 -6.44 -4.26 -15.08
C PRO A 60 -5.21 -3.96 -15.95
N ARG A 61 -4.14 -4.72 -15.72
CA ARG A 61 -2.87 -4.62 -16.47
C ARG A 61 -2.27 -5.98 -16.68
N LEU A 62 -1.69 -6.19 -17.85
CA LEU A 62 -0.86 -7.34 -18.15
C LEU A 62 0.58 -6.88 -18.32
N ALA A 63 1.47 -7.35 -17.46
CA ALA A 63 2.89 -7.04 -17.54
C ALA A 63 3.64 -8.27 -18.03
N LEU A 64 4.38 -8.08 -19.12
CA LEU A 64 5.08 -9.11 -19.88
C LEU A 64 6.58 -8.82 -19.81
N ASP A 65 7.31 -9.63 -19.07
CA ASP A 65 8.77 -9.52 -18.94
C ASP A 65 9.47 -10.42 -19.97
N LEU A 66 10.33 -9.81 -20.77
CA LEU A 66 11.21 -10.47 -21.73
C LEU A 66 12.64 -10.46 -21.15
N ALA A 67 13.15 -11.64 -20.80
CA ALA A 67 14.47 -11.79 -20.20
C ALA A 67 15.59 -11.62 -21.25
N ASP A 68 16.68 -10.95 -20.87
CA ASP A 68 17.86 -10.73 -21.73
C ASP A 68 17.52 -10.10 -23.09
N THR A 69 16.51 -9.21 -23.08
CA THR A 69 16.01 -8.49 -24.26
C THR A 69 16.25 -6.99 -24.17
N GLN A 70 16.88 -6.43 -25.20
CA GLN A 70 16.95 -4.98 -25.43
C GLN A 70 15.80 -4.52 -26.33
N SER A 71 15.26 -3.32 -26.11
CA SER A 71 14.13 -2.80 -26.88
C SER A 71 14.59 -1.79 -27.93
N SER A 72 14.57 -2.19 -29.21
CA SER A 72 14.80 -1.28 -30.36
C SER A 72 13.50 -0.79 -31.00
N LEU A 73 12.38 -0.87 -30.29
CA LEU A 73 11.07 -0.42 -30.79
C LEU A 73 11.10 1.06 -31.21
N PRO A 74 10.46 1.42 -32.34
CA PRO A 74 10.41 2.80 -32.83
C PRO A 74 9.66 3.75 -31.88
N GLN A 75 8.74 3.21 -31.08
CA GLN A 75 7.98 3.95 -30.08
C GLN A 75 7.90 3.15 -28.78
N ARG A 76 8.19 3.83 -27.65
CA ARG A 76 8.09 3.23 -26.31
C ARG A 76 6.64 3.08 -25.82
N ARG A 77 5.72 3.81 -26.43
CA ARG A 77 4.30 3.85 -26.05
C ARG A 77 3.45 3.76 -27.31
N ILE A 78 2.56 2.78 -27.34
CA ILE A 78 1.68 2.47 -28.47
C ILE A 78 0.26 2.49 -27.93
N ASN A 79 -0.60 3.36 -28.46
CA ASN A 79 -2.02 3.38 -28.12
C ASN A 79 -2.75 2.43 -29.08
N VAL A 80 -3.59 1.54 -28.54
CA VAL A 80 -4.19 0.42 -29.27
C VAL A 80 -5.71 0.57 -29.34
N ASP A 81 -6.33 1.11 -28.29
CA ASP A 81 -7.77 1.44 -28.17
C ASP A 81 -8.72 0.42 -28.84
N SER A 82 -8.41 -0.88 -28.75
CA SER A 82 -9.16 -1.94 -29.43
C SER A 82 -9.23 -3.22 -28.60
N ALA A 83 -10.42 -3.86 -28.62
CA ALA A 83 -10.72 -5.17 -28.03
C ALA A 83 -10.09 -5.40 -26.64
N GLY A 84 -10.35 -4.46 -25.72
CA GLY A 84 -9.96 -4.56 -24.32
C GLY A 84 -8.55 -4.03 -24.00
N VAL A 85 -7.75 -3.67 -25.00
CA VAL A 85 -6.39 -3.13 -24.85
C VAL A 85 -6.38 -1.62 -25.10
N GLU A 86 -6.06 -0.84 -24.08
CA GLU A 86 -5.96 0.62 -24.19
C GLU A 86 -4.59 1.04 -24.72
N ARG A 87 -3.53 0.53 -24.10
CA ARG A 87 -2.16 1.00 -24.34
C ARG A 87 -1.10 -0.04 -24.01
N ILE A 88 0.00 -0.01 -24.76
CA ILE A 88 1.21 -0.80 -24.50
C ILE A 88 2.38 0.14 -24.24
N THR A 89 3.11 -0.09 -23.14
CA THR A 89 4.31 0.67 -22.76
C THR A 89 5.50 -0.26 -22.61
N ALA A 90 6.57 -0.01 -23.37
CA ALA A 90 7.83 -0.73 -23.26
C ALA A 90 8.80 -0.02 -22.31
N LEU A 91 9.24 -0.73 -21.28
CA LEU A 91 10.19 -0.27 -20.27
C LEU A 91 11.41 -1.18 -20.30
N GLU A 92 12.58 -0.62 -20.57
CA GLU A 92 13.84 -1.36 -20.58
C GLU A 92 14.65 -1.03 -19.31
N GLY A 93 15.17 -2.05 -18.64
CA GLY A 93 16.05 -1.88 -17.48
C GLY A 93 16.54 -3.22 -16.93
N ASN A 94 17.72 -3.22 -16.29
CA ASN A 94 18.30 -4.42 -15.63
C ASN A 94 18.38 -5.67 -16.52
N GLY A 95 18.68 -5.51 -17.82
CA GLY A 95 18.82 -6.61 -18.77
C GLY A 95 17.50 -7.28 -19.17
N ARG A 96 16.35 -6.63 -18.96
CA ARG A 96 15.04 -7.12 -19.39
C ARG A 96 14.21 -6.00 -20.01
N THR A 97 13.33 -6.37 -20.93
CA THR A 97 12.30 -5.48 -21.47
C THR A 97 10.95 -5.88 -20.90
N ARG A 98 10.28 -4.96 -20.20
CA ARG A 98 8.95 -5.13 -19.64
C ARG A 98 7.94 -4.40 -20.52
N LEU A 99 6.99 -5.12 -21.08
CA LEU A 99 5.83 -4.56 -21.78
C LEU A 99 4.65 -4.51 -20.81
N VAL A 100 4.17 -3.30 -20.51
CA VAL A 100 2.99 -3.08 -19.69
C VAL A 100 1.82 -2.78 -20.61
N VAL A 101 0.85 -3.68 -20.64
CA VAL A 101 -0.40 -3.56 -21.38
C VAL A 101 -1.48 -3.10 -20.42
N ASP A 102 -1.95 -1.86 -20.60
CA ASP A 102 -3.12 -1.34 -19.89
C ASP A 102 -4.39 -1.87 -20.56
N LEU A 103 -5.27 -2.48 -19.77
CA LEU A 103 -6.48 -3.14 -20.23
C LEU A 103 -7.72 -2.42 -19.68
N SER A 104 -8.78 -2.35 -20.47
CA SER A 104 -10.08 -1.84 -20.01
C SER A 104 -10.87 -2.89 -19.22
N GLU A 105 -10.61 -4.17 -19.48
CA GLU A 105 -11.20 -5.32 -18.80
C GLU A 105 -10.19 -6.47 -18.65
N PRO A 106 -10.35 -7.40 -17.69
CA PRO A 106 -9.43 -8.53 -17.53
C PRO A 106 -9.49 -9.45 -18.77
N LEU A 107 -8.35 -9.60 -19.47
CA LEU A 107 -8.20 -10.51 -20.61
C LEU A 107 -7.27 -11.68 -20.25
N ASP A 108 -7.59 -12.86 -20.76
CA ASP A 108 -6.67 -13.98 -20.79
C ASP A 108 -5.59 -13.77 -21.84
N TYR A 109 -4.40 -14.35 -21.65
CA TYR A 109 -3.35 -14.35 -22.68
C TYR A 109 -2.82 -15.75 -22.92
N THR A 110 -2.54 -16.05 -24.18
CA THR A 110 -1.75 -17.20 -24.61
C THR A 110 -0.56 -16.73 -25.43
N SER A 111 0.59 -17.39 -25.31
CA SER A 111 1.78 -17.05 -26.09
C SER A 111 2.24 -18.23 -26.93
N ARG A 112 2.73 -17.93 -28.13
CA ARG A 112 3.30 -18.91 -29.05
C ARG A 112 4.53 -18.34 -29.73
N ILE A 113 5.59 -19.13 -29.76
CA ILE A 113 6.81 -18.79 -30.48
C ILE A 113 6.69 -19.35 -31.90
N GLU A 114 6.86 -18.51 -32.90
CA GLU A 114 6.86 -18.87 -34.31
C GLU A 114 8.09 -18.26 -34.99
N GLY A 115 9.15 -19.06 -35.12
CA GLY A 115 10.41 -18.61 -35.71
C GLY A 115 11.10 -17.53 -34.86
N ASP A 116 11.19 -16.31 -35.40
CA ASP A 116 11.74 -15.11 -34.78
C ASP A 116 10.65 -14.20 -34.16
N GLN A 117 9.39 -14.65 -34.16
CA GLN A 117 8.26 -13.91 -33.62
C GLN A 117 7.69 -14.57 -32.37
N LEU A 118 7.28 -13.74 -31.41
CA LEU A 118 6.45 -14.13 -30.28
C LEU A 118 5.06 -13.56 -30.49
N ARG A 119 4.08 -14.44 -30.68
CA ARG A 119 2.67 -14.08 -30.82
C ARG A 119 1.99 -14.23 -29.47
N ILE A 120 1.30 -13.19 -29.02
CA ILE A 120 0.55 -13.19 -27.76
C ILE A 120 -0.90 -12.86 -28.10
N THR A 121 -1.78 -13.84 -27.95
CA THR A 121 -3.23 -13.65 -28.19
C THR A 121 -3.91 -13.36 -26.87
N LEU A 122 -4.63 -12.24 -26.83
CA LEU A 122 -5.44 -11.76 -25.72
C LEU A 122 -6.91 -12.05 -26.04
N SER A 123 -7.61 -12.76 -25.17
CA SER A 123 -9.00 -13.15 -25.40
C SER A 123 -9.87 -12.78 -24.19
N PRO A 124 -11.12 -12.33 -24.41
CA PRO A 124 -12.08 -12.15 -23.33
C PRO A 124 -12.42 -13.52 -22.74
N GLU A 125 -12.54 -13.57 -21.41
CA GLU A 125 -12.83 -14.79 -20.65
C GLU A 125 -14.14 -15.41 -21.16
N SER A 126 -14.02 -16.46 -21.98
CA SER A 126 -15.15 -17.06 -22.68
C SER A 126 -15.70 -18.22 -21.86
N ILE A 127 -16.85 -18.02 -21.23
CA ILE A 127 -17.64 -19.09 -20.61
C ILE A 127 -18.28 -19.89 -21.75
N SER A 128 -17.65 -20.98 -22.21
CA SER A 128 -18.23 -21.83 -23.25
C SER A 128 -18.36 -23.29 -22.83
N ALA A 129 -19.61 -23.75 -22.88
CA ALA A 129 -20.08 -25.11 -22.64
C ALA A 129 -19.62 -26.09 -23.73
N ALA A 130 -19.34 -27.32 -23.31
CA ALA A 130 -18.86 -28.45 -24.10
C ALA A 130 -19.79 -28.88 -25.24
N ASN A 131 -19.19 -29.32 -26.35
CA ASN A 131 -19.81 -30.29 -27.25
C ASN A 131 -18.76 -31.27 -27.81
N ASP A 132 -19.09 -32.55 -27.67
CA ASP A 132 -18.26 -33.75 -27.76
C ASP A 132 -18.30 -34.37 -29.18
N ASN A 133 -17.13 -34.73 -29.75
CA ASN A 133 -16.91 -36.00 -30.48
C ASN A 133 -15.50 -36.19 -31.09
N SER A 134 -14.67 -37.00 -30.40
CA SER A 134 -13.71 -38.02 -30.87
C SER A 134 -12.45 -37.68 -31.74
N PRO A 135 -11.33 -38.45 -31.64
CA PRO A 135 -10.90 -39.38 -30.58
C PRO A 135 -9.43 -39.23 -30.10
N ALA A 136 -9.29 -39.45 -28.78
CA ALA A 136 -8.16 -40.08 -28.07
C ALA A 136 -6.72 -39.64 -28.40
N GLY A 137 -6.28 -38.59 -27.71
CA GLY A 137 -4.88 -38.19 -27.63
C GLY A 137 -4.63 -37.22 -26.47
N MET A 138 -4.98 -37.63 -25.25
CA MET A 138 -4.45 -37.18 -23.96
C MET A 138 -3.98 -35.71 -23.87
N SER A 139 -4.87 -34.80 -23.44
CA SER A 139 -4.46 -33.61 -22.66
C SER A 139 -5.60 -32.78 -22.05
N SER A 140 -6.87 -33.19 -22.18
CA SER A 140 -7.99 -32.43 -21.60
C SER A 140 -8.96 -33.32 -20.83
N GLU A 141 -8.39 -34.13 -19.94
CA GLU A 141 -9.09 -34.85 -18.88
C GLU A 141 -8.16 -34.87 -17.66
N LEU A 142 -7.83 -33.67 -17.19
CA LEU A 142 -7.22 -33.44 -15.90
C LEU A 142 -7.74 -32.10 -15.33
N GLU A 143 -9.06 -31.92 -15.34
CA GLU A 143 -9.68 -31.34 -14.15
C GLU A 143 -9.26 -32.25 -13.01
N THR A 144 -8.23 -31.84 -12.29
CA THR A 144 -7.68 -32.67 -11.26
C THR A 144 -8.76 -32.87 -10.22
N ALA A 145 -9.05 -34.13 -9.96
CA ALA A 145 -9.57 -34.65 -8.72
C ALA A 145 -8.62 -34.36 -7.52
N LEU A 146 -7.97 -33.19 -7.50
CA LEU A 146 -7.11 -32.66 -6.45
C LEU A 146 -7.81 -31.42 -5.87
N GLY A 147 -7.69 -31.24 -4.56
CA GLY A 147 -8.33 -30.16 -3.82
C GLY A 147 -7.82 -28.76 -4.19
N PRO A 148 -8.21 -27.71 -3.43
CA PRO A 148 -7.63 -26.36 -3.57
C PRO A 148 -6.10 -26.38 -3.66
N GLN A 149 -5.48 -25.39 -4.32
CA GLN A 149 -4.03 -25.36 -4.52
C GLN A 149 -3.43 -24.00 -4.16
N VAL A 150 -2.21 -23.98 -3.61
CA VAL A 150 -1.43 -22.76 -3.40
C VAL A 150 -0.83 -22.29 -4.73
N THR A 151 -1.11 -21.05 -5.10
CA THR A 151 -0.62 -20.41 -6.33
C THR A 151 0.69 -19.66 -6.11
N ASP A 152 0.87 -19.06 -4.93
CA ASP A 152 2.07 -18.29 -4.61
C ASP A 152 2.34 -18.24 -3.09
N ILE A 153 3.63 -18.18 -2.72
CA ILE A 153 4.10 -17.99 -1.34
C ILE A 153 5.14 -16.86 -1.38
N ASP A 154 4.78 -15.70 -0.84
CA ASP A 154 5.66 -14.54 -0.75
C ASP A 154 5.95 -14.16 0.71
N PHE A 155 7.14 -13.61 0.94
CA PHE A 155 7.56 -13.14 2.25
C PHE A 155 8.09 -11.72 2.17
N GLN A 156 7.56 -10.85 3.03
CA GLN A 156 7.92 -9.44 3.06
C GLN A 156 8.27 -8.98 4.48
N ARG A 157 9.25 -8.08 4.57
CA ARG A 157 9.56 -7.35 5.80
C ARG A 157 8.70 -6.11 5.89
N GLY A 158 7.91 -5.99 6.95
CA GLY A 158 7.16 -4.79 7.30
C GLY A 158 8.05 -3.65 7.83
N ALA A 159 7.55 -2.42 7.78
CA ALA A 159 8.24 -1.23 8.30
C ALA A 159 8.62 -1.37 9.78
N ASP A 160 7.81 -2.11 10.53
CA ASP A 160 7.90 -2.36 11.97
C ASP A 160 8.83 -3.51 12.37
N GLY A 161 9.59 -4.07 11.43
CA GLY A 161 10.37 -5.29 11.64
C GLY A 161 9.51 -6.57 11.67
N ALA A 162 8.23 -6.44 11.35
CA ALA A 162 7.30 -7.55 11.17
C ALA A 162 7.71 -8.45 10.00
N GLY A 163 7.59 -9.76 10.15
CA GLY A 163 7.64 -10.70 9.04
C GLY A 163 6.22 -11.00 8.57
N ARG A 164 5.92 -10.74 7.30
CA ARG A 164 4.61 -10.98 6.69
C ARG A 164 4.73 -12.08 5.64
N LEU A 165 4.03 -13.18 5.86
CA LEU A 165 3.86 -14.27 4.91
C LEU A 165 2.52 -14.08 4.18
N LEU A 166 2.58 -14.05 2.84
CA LEU A 166 1.42 -13.97 1.97
C LEU A 166 1.30 -15.31 1.23
N VAL A 167 0.18 -16.00 1.42
CA VAL A 167 -0.13 -17.26 0.73
C VAL A 167 -1.35 -17.03 -0.14
N SER A 168 -1.19 -17.20 -1.45
CA SER A 168 -2.27 -17.05 -2.42
C SER A 168 -2.81 -18.42 -2.82
N PHE A 169 -4.13 -18.51 -2.96
CA PHE A 169 -4.85 -19.73 -3.35
C PHE A 169 -5.46 -19.59 -4.75
N ASP A 170 -5.77 -20.73 -5.38
CA ASP A 170 -6.49 -20.80 -6.66
C ASP A 170 -7.96 -20.36 -6.55
N ARG A 171 -8.56 -20.54 -5.37
CA ARG A 171 -9.98 -20.26 -5.11
C ARG A 171 -10.21 -19.62 -3.73
N GLU A 172 -11.40 -19.04 -3.57
CA GLU A 172 -11.89 -18.57 -2.27
C GLU A 172 -12.51 -19.73 -1.45
N GLY A 173 -12.66 -19.54 -0.14
CA GLY A 173 -13.29 -20.55 0.73
C GLY A 173 -12.35 -21.68 1.18
N VAL A 174 -11.04 -21.53 0.98
CA VAL A 174 -10.03 -22.44 1.55
C VAL A 174 -10.08 -22.36 3.07
N VAL A 175 -10.19 -23.51 3.74
CA VAL A 175 -10.15 -23.57 5.20
C VAL A 175 -8.70 -23.53 5.66
N THR A 176 -8.31 -22.41 6.27
CA THR A 176 -6.98 -22.22 6.85
C THR A 176 -7.08 -22.09 8.35
N GLN A 177 -6.12 -22.68 9.06
CA GLN A 177 -6.01 -22.58 10.50
C GLN A 177 -4.58 -22.25 10.87
N VAL A 178 -4.35 -21.07 11.43
CA VAL A 178 -3.03 -20.68 11.92
C VAL A 178 -3.00 -20.86 13.42
N ARG A 179 -2.01 -21.60 13.91
CA ARG A 179 -1.82 -21.84 15.35
C ARG A 179 -0.36 -21.71 15.74
N GLU A 180 -0.15 -21.40 17.00
CA GLU A 180 1.17 -21.51 17.61
C GLU A 180 1.48 -23.00 17.88
N GLY A 181 2.65 -23.44 17.42
CA GLY A 181 3.23 -24.76 17.69
C GLY A 181 4.19 -24.72 18.88
N SER A 182 4.71 -25.88 19.26
CA SER A 182 5.70 -26.00 20.33
C SER A 182 7.06 -25.39 19.92
N GLU A 183 7.72 -24.71 20.86
CA GLU A 183 9.09 -24.18 20.75
C GLU A 183 9.27 -22.99 19.77
N GLY A 184 8.34 -22.02 19.77
CA GLY A 184 8.48 -20.82 18.93
C GLY A 184 8.32 -21.14 17.44
N ARG A 185 7.33 -21.96 17.11
CA ARG A 185 6.95 -22.25 15.73
C ARG A 185 5.53 -21.76 15.49
N VAL A 186 5.26 -21.18 14.35
CA VAL A 186 3.91 -20.89 13.87
C VAL A 186 3.57 -21.91 12.79
N ILE A 187 2.42 -22.56 12.91
CA ILE A 187 1.95 -23.58 11.98
C ILE A 187 0.69 -23.05 11.31
N ALA A 188 0.75 -22.78 10.01
CA ALA A 188 -0.44 -22.55 9.20
C ALA A 188 -0.86 -23.86 8.53
N GLU A 189 -2.00 -24.39 8.96
CA GLU A 189 -2.61 -25.60 8.43
C GLU A 189 -3.58 -25.23 7.30
N LEU A 190 -3.35 -25.83 6.14
CA LEU A 190 -4.14 -25.64 4.94
C LEU A 190 -4.87 -26.96 4.66
N ARG A 191 -6.18 -26.99 4.85
CA ARG A 191 -6.96 -28.23 4.77
C ARG A 191 -7.37 -28.56 3.34
N ASP A 192 -7.10 -29.79 2.92
CA ASP A 192 -7.34 -30.27 1.55
C ASP A 192 -6.64 -29.43 0.47
N VAL A 193 -5.60 -28.66 0.84
CA VAL A 193 -4.85 -27.80 -0.07
C VAL A 193 -3.57 -28.50 -0.55
N ASP A 194 -3.34 -28.54 -1.85
CA ASP A 194 -2.10 -29.03 -2.45
C ASP A 194 -1.09 -27.90 -2.66
N ILE A 195 0.21 -28.21 -2.55
CA ILE A 195 1.30 -27.26 -2.84
C ILE A 195 2.09 -27.78 -4.04
N PRO A 196 2.22 -27.00 -5.14
CA PRO A 196 3.06 -27.37 -6.27
C PRO A 196 4.51 -27.58 -5.85
N ASP A 197 5.21 -28.51 -6.51
CA ASP A 197 6.64 -28.78 -6.22
C ASP A 197 7.53 -27.55 -6.33
N SER A 198 7.17 -26.56 -7.16
CA SER A 198 7.88 -25.28 -7.27
C SER A 198 7.82 -24.43 -6.00
N LEU A 199 6.77 -24.58 -5.21
CA LEU A 199 6.55 -23.86 -3.95
C LEU A 199 6.87 -24.72 -2.73
N ASN A 200 7.09 -26.04 -2.91
CA ASN A 200 7.48 -26.96 -1.86
C ASN A 200 9.00 -26.93 -1.58
N GLN A 201 9.52 -25.73 -1.30
CA GLN A 201 10.93 -25.51 -0.97
C GLN A 201 11.07 -24.81 0.38
N ILE A 202 12.24 -24.95 1.01
CA ILE A 202 12.54 -24.26 2.26
C ILE A 202 12.89 -22.82 1.93
N TYR A 203 12.13 -21.87 2.48
CA TYR A 203 12.41 -20.45 2.36
C TYR A 203 13.22 -20.00 3.58
N ASP A 204 14.46 -19.56 3.36
CA ASP A 204 15.26 -18.90 4.37
C ASP A 204 15.00 -17.40 4.31
N VAL A 205 14.52 -16.84 5.42
CA VAL A 205 14.14 -15.42 5.53
C VAL A 205 14.94 -14.70 6.63
N THR A 206 16.06 -15.30 7.05
CA THR A 206 16.94 -14.76 8.10
C THR A 206 17.50 -13.38 7.74
N ASP A 207 17.78 -13.14 6.45
CA ASP A 207 18.34 -11.87 5.94
C ASP A 207 17.38 -10.67 6.09
N PHE A 208 16.08 -10.93 6.29
CA PHE A 208 15.07 -9.89 6.45
C PHE A 208 15.00 -9.35 7.89
N ALA A 209 15.80 -9.85 8.82
CA ALA A 209 15.85 -9.39 10.21
C ALA A 209 14.44 -9.29 10.85
N THR A 210 13.62 -10.31 10.61
CA THR A 210 12.28 -10.46 11.20
C THR A 210 12.28 -11.56 12.27
N PRO A 211 11.23 -11.70 13.09
CA PRO A 211 11.11 -12.82 14.01
C PRO A 211 11.11 -14.18 13.30
N ILE A 212 10.62 -14.23 12.06
CA ILE A 212 10.57 -15.45 11.24
C ILE A 212 11.96 -15.65 10.62
N THR A 213 12.54 -16.82 10.82
CA THR A 213 13.85 -17.19 10.26
C THR A 213 13.73 -18.17 9.11
N ARG A 214 12.72 -19.05 9.13
CA ARG A 214 12.55 -20.09 8.12
C ARG A 214 11.08 -20.43 7.91
N ILE A 215 10.71 -20.73 6.67
CA ILE A 215 9.38 -21.22 6.30
C ILE A 215 9.56 -22.56 5.59
N THR A 216 8.95 -23.62 6.13
CA THR A 216 9.04 -24.97 5.61
C THR A 216 7.65 -25.49 5.28
N PRO A 217 7.29 -25.59 4.00
CA PRO A 217 6.11 -26.32 3.56
C PRO A 217 6.27 -27.81 3.82
N ARG A 218 5.21 -28.46 4.29
CA ARG A 218 5.10 -29.92 4.43
C ARG A 218 3.78 -30.38 3.89
N THR A 219 3.82 -31.11 2.77
CA THR A 219 2.65 -31.74 2.18
C THR A 219 2.32 -33.04 2.93
N GLY A 220 1.11 -33.14 3.47
CA GLY A 220 0.55 -34.36 4.06
C GLY A 220 -0.46 -35.04 3.11
N GLN A 221 -1.10 -36.13 3.58
CA GLN A 221 -2.08 -36.86 2.75
C GLN A 221 -3.43 -36.11 2.57
N ARG A 222 -3.78 -35.17 3.45
CA ARG A 222 -5.02 -34.37 3.42
C ARG A 222 -4.87 -32.94 3.96
N GLU A 223 -3.69 -32.59 4.45
CA GLU A 223 -3.42 -31.32 5.09
C GLU A 223 -2.02 -30.90 4.68
N THR A 224 -1.87 -29.63 4.34
CA THR A 224 -0.57 -29.03 4.07
C THR A 224 -0.21 -28.07 5.18
N LEU A 225 0.98 -28.24 5.75
CA LEU A 225 1.45 -27.48 6.89
C LEU A 225 2.55 -26.53 6.44
N LEU A 226 2.38 -25.24 6.69
CA LEU A 226 3.45 -24.27 6.58
C LEU A 226 4.03 -24.04 7.98
N GLU A 227 5.24 -24.54 8.21
CA GLU A 227 5.95 -24.36 9.47
C GLU A 227 6.85 -23.11 9.38
N LEU A 228 6.49 -22.05 10.11
CA LEU A 228 7.29 -20.86 10.26
C LEU A 228 8.09 -20.96 11.57
N GLN A 229 9.42 -21.01 11.46
CA GLN A 229 10.30 -20.99 12.62
C GLN A 229 10.52 -19.54 13.08
N THR A 230 10.23 -19.26 14.35
CA THR A 230 10.34 -17.93 14.93
C THR A 230 11.41 -17.86 16.01
N ASN A 231 11.92 -16.66 16.31
CA ASN A 231 12.90 -16.42 17.36
C ASN A 231 12.46 -15.28 18.28
N GLY A 232 12.56 -15.51 19.60
CA GLY A 232 12.20 -14.54 20.63
C GLY A 232 10.69 -14.40 20.87
N PRO A 233 10.27 -13.48 21.74
CA PRO A 233 8.86 -13.18 21.96
C PRO A 233 8.27 -12.43 20.75
N TYR A 234 7.09 -12.85 20.32
CA TYR A 234 6.39 -12.28 19.17
C TYR A 234 4.89 -12.11 19.44
N ALA A 235 4.28 -11.20 18.68
CA ALA A 235 2.85 -11.11 18.51
C ALA A 235 2.51 -11.60 17.10
N MET A 236 1.50 -12.46 16.96
CA MET A 236 1.09 -13.01 15.67
C MET A 236 -0.36 -12.65 15.37
N ILE A 237 -0.58 -12.21 14.14
CA ILE A 237 -1.91 -12.01 13.57
C ILE A 237 -2.02 -12.81 12.28
N SER A 238 -3.16 -13.45 12.09
CA SER A 238 -3.51 -14.03 10.81
C SER A 238 -4.87 -13.55 10.36
N SER A 239 -4.95 -13.20 9.08
CA SER A 239 -6.17 -12.74 8.44
C SER A 239 -6.30 -13.40 7.07
N GLN A 240 -7.49 -13.87 6.75
CA GLN A 240 -7.82 -14.41 5.45
C GLN A 240 -8.82 -13.49 4.77
N SER A 241 -8.44 -12.96 3.61
CA SER A 241 -9.30 -12.10 2.79
C SER A 241 -9.38 -12.68 1.38
N GLY A 242 -10.56 -13.16 1.00
CA GLY A 242 -10.81 -13.80 -0.29
C GLY A 242 -9.90 -15.02 -0.51
N ARG A 243 -8.96 -14.89 -1.46
CA ARG A 243 -8.01 -15.94 -1.88
C ARG A 243 -6.61 -15.81 -1.25
N THR A 244 -6.41 -14.91 -0.30
CA THR A 244 -5.10 -14.67 0.30
C THR A 244 -5.14 -14.84 1.81
N LEU A 245 -4.26 -15.70 2.33
CA LEU A 245 -3.94 -15.81 3.75
C LEU A 245 -2.72 -14.92 4.03
N THR A 246 -2.87 -13.99 4.96
CA THR A 246 -1.76 -13.17 5.47
C THR A 246 -1.47 -13.60 6.91
N VAL A 247 -0.22 -14.00 7.16
CA VAL A 247 0.29 -14.28 8.51
C VAL A 247 1.37 -13.26 8.82
N GLU A 248 1.14 -12.44 9.83
CA GLU A 248 2.07 -11.40 10.26
C GLU A 248 2.58 -11.71 11.65
N VAL A 249 3.91 -11.74 11.79
CA VAL A 249 4.60 -12.01 13.06
C VAL A 249 5.50 -10.83 13.39
N GLN A 250 5.22 -10.17 14.50
CA GLN A 250 5.93 -8.98 14.94
C GLN A 250 6.81 -9.25 16.17
N PRO A 251 8.05 -8.72 16.23
CA PRO A 251 8.92 -8.88 17.39
C PRO A 251 8.41 -8.05 18.57
N VAL A 252 8.33 -8.66 19.75
CA VAL A 252 8.05 -7.96 21.02
C VAL A 252 9.39 -7.68 21.72
N SER A 253 10.22 -6.79 21.17
CA SER A 253 11.55 -6.48 21.76
C SER A 253 11.57 -5.10 22.44
N GLN A 254 12.22 -5.01 23.61
CA GLN A 254 12.41 -3.73 24.32
C GLN A 254 13.25 -2.71 23.52
N ALA A 255 14.11 -3.17 22.60
CA ALA A 255 14.88 -2.31 21.71
C ALA A 255 13.97 -1.53 20.72
N SER A 256 12.90 -2.17 20.22
CA SER A 256 11.91 -1.48 19.38
C SER A 256 10.96 -0.58 20.18
N GLN A 257 10.88 -0.75 21.51
CA GLN A 257 10.22 0.24 22.39
C GLN A 257 11.07 1.52 22.54
N GLN A 258 12.41 1.42 22.52
CA GLN A 258 13.30 2.58 22.60
C GLN A 258 13.37 3.37 21.29
N ASP A 259 13.38 2.70 20.14
CA ASP A 259 13.31 3.37 18.83
C ASP A 259 11.93 4.00 18.58
N ARG A 260 10.83 3.37 19.04
CA ARG A 260 9.47 3.93 18.96
C ARG A 260 9.18 5.03 19.99
N ALA A 261 9.77 4.97 21.18
CA ALA A 261 9.72 6.05 22.15
C ALA A 261 10.38 7.33 21.64
N GLN A 262 11.36 7.23 20.73
CA GLN A 262 11.92 8.39 20.03
C GLN A 262 11.03 8.91 18.89
N GLN A 263 10.14 8.06 18.35
CA GLN A 263 9.18 8.40 17.28
C GLN A 263 7.80 8.85 17.82
N GLY A 264 7.60 8.89 19.14
CA GLY A 264 6.39 9.41 19.78
C GLY A 264 5.23 8.42 19.89
N GLU A 265 5.37 7.20 19.38
CA GLU A 265 4.38 6.12 19.52
C GLU A 265 4.73 5.25 20.73
N SER A 266 4.63 5.82 21.93
CA SER A 266 4.71 5.05 23.16
C SER A 266 3.36 4.40 23.45
N PHE A 267 3.26 3.09 23.23
CA PHE A 267 2.14 2.30 23.74
C PHE A 267 2.23 2.28 25.28
N THR A 268 1.17 2.75 25.95
CA THR A 268 1.10 2.92 27.41
C THR A 268 0.05 2.04 28.06
N GLY A 269 -0.67 1.25 27.26
CA GLY A 269 -1.75 0.40 27.74
C GLY A 269 -1.30 -0.73 28.66
N ASP A 270 -2.20 -1.14 29.54
CA ASP A 270 -2.05 -2.37 30.33
C ASP A 270 -1.81 -3.58 29.43
N ARG A 271 -0.95 -4.48 29.90
CA ARG A 271 -0.52 -5.66 29.15
C ARG A 271 -1.59 -6.74 29.25
N LEU A 272 -1.88 -7.36 28.11
CA LEU A 272 -2.86 -8.43 27.99
C LEU A 272 -2.28 -9.63 27.25
N SER A 273 -2.87 -10.79 27.53
CA SER A 273 -2.61 -12.03 26.80
C SER A 273 -3.96 -12.62 26.41
N LEU A 274 -4.18 -12.75 25.10
CA LEU A 274 -5.48 -13.14 24.53
C LEU A 274 -5.22 -14.09 23.36
N ASN A 275 -6.03 -15.13 23.27
CA ASN A 275 -5.98 -16.09 22.17
C ASN A 275 -7.38 -16.21 21.57
N PHE A 276 -7.52 -15.76 20.32
CA PHE A 276 -8.74 -15.80 19.54
C PHE A 276 -8.50 -16.64 18.29
N GLN A 277 -9.40 -17.58 18.01
CA GLN A 277 -9.30 -18.45 16.85
C GLN A 277 -10.59 -18.31 16.05
N ASP A 278 -10.45 -17.79 14.84
CA ASP A 278 -11.54 -17.60 13.89
C ASP A 278 -12.75 -16.87 14.54
N ILE A 279 -12.51 -15.69 15.10
CA ILE A 279 -13.54 -14.89 15.77
C ILE A 279 -13.85 -13.64 14.95
N GLU A 280 -15.12 -13.21 14.99
CA GLU A 280 -15.54 -11.96 14.35
C GLU A 280 -14.81 -10.76 14.96
N VAL A 281 -14.31 -9.87 14.12
CA VAL A 281 -13.54 -8.69 14.55
C VAL A 281 -14.30 -7.86 15.58
N ARG A 282 -15.63 -7.70 15.42
CA ARG A 282 -16.48 -6.99 16.38
C ARG A 282 -16.47 -7.61 17.77
N ALA A 283 -16.48 -8.94 17.86
CA ALA A 283 -16.45 -9.65 19.14
C ALA A 283 -15.10 -9.49 19.84
N VAL A 284 -14.01 -9.49 19.07
CA VAL A 284 -12.66 -9.20 19.59
C VAL A 284 -12.60 -7.76 20.14
N LEU A 285 -13.08 -6.77 19.38
CA LEU A 285 -13.11 -5.38 19.80
C LEU A 285 -13.96 -5.16 21.06
N ALA A 286 -15.11 -5.83 21.17
CA ALA A 286 -15.96 -5.79 22.36
C ALA A 286 -15.25 -6.38 23.60
N THR A 287 -14.54 -7.49 23.42
CA THR A 287 -13.77 -8.13 24.50
C THR A 287 -12.62 -7.23 24.98
N LEU A 288 -11.94 -6.55 24.04
CA LEU A 288 -10.90 -5.57 24.38
C LEU A 288 -11.46 -4.37 25.13
N ALA A 289 -12.63 -3.87 24.74
CA ALA A 289 -13.31 -2.78 25.44
C ALA A 289 -13.71 -3.16 26.87
N GLU A 290 -14.20 -4.38 27.08
CA GLU A 290 -14.54 -4.91 28.39
C GLU A 290 -13.30 -5.05 29.30
N PHE A 291 -12.19 -5.53 28.75
CA PHE A 291 -10.94 -5.69 29.51
C PHE A 291 -10.32 -4.34 29.92
N THR A 292 -10.35 -3.36 29.02
CA THR A 292 -9.74 -2.03 29.23
C THR A 292 -10.65 -1.04 29.94
N GLY A 293 -11.95 -1.33 30.03
CA GLY A 293 -12.96 -0.42 30.58
C GLY A 293 -13.24 0.80 29.70
N LEU A 294 -12.84 0.77 28.42
CA LEU A 294 -13.04 1.85 27.46
C LEU A 294 -14.40 1.72 26.76
N ASN A 295 -15.02 2.85 26.43
CA ASN A 295 -16.21 2.81 25.59
C ASN A 295 -15.77 2.71 24.13
N LEU A 296 -15.99 1.56 23.51
CA LEU A 296 -15.67 1.34 22.11
C LEU A 296 -16.96 1.04 21.33
N VAL A 297 -17.11 1.68 20.18
CA VAL A 297 -18.23 1.48 19.27
C VAL A 297 -17.68 1.09 17.91
N ALA A 298 -18.02 -0.11 17.44
CA ALA A 298 -17.71 -0.57 16.08
C ALA A 298 -18.89 -0.26 15.15
N SER A 299 -18.63 0.26 13.95
CA SER A 299 -19.67 0.47 12.93
C SER A 299 -20.18 -0.87 12.36
N ASP A 300 -21.39 -0.86 11.79
CA ASP A 300 -22.00 -2.06 11.17
C ASP A 300 -21.20 -2.55 9.94
N SER A 301 -20.41 -1.67 9.33
CA SER A 301 -19.53 -1.99 8.19
C SER A 301 -18.29 -2.82 8.55
N VAL A 302 -17.98 -3.02 9.84
CA VAL A 302 -16.80 -3.78 10.29
C VAL A 302 -16.99 -5.30 10.10
N THR A 303 -16.76 -5.80 8.88
CA THR A 303 -16.85 -7.23 8.57
C THR A 303 -15.48 -7.89 8.53
N GLY A 304 -15.38 -9.13 9.01
CA GLY A 304 -14.15 -9.91 8.95
C GLY A 304 -14.03 -10.91 10.09
N ARG A 305 -13.19 -11.92 9.88
CA ARG A 305 -12.80 -12.89 10.90
C ARG A 305 -11.29 -12.80 11.10
N VAL A 306 -10.85 -12.87 12.35
CA VAL A 306 -9.45 -12.75 12.73
C VAL A 306 -9.06 -13.89 13.66
N THR A 307 -7.84 -14.38 13.47
CA THR A 307 -7.18 -15.31 14.40
C THR A 307 -5.97 -14.59 14.97
N LEU A 308 -5.93 -14.48 16.29
CA LEU A 308 -5.02 -13.62 17.03
C LEU A 308 -4.45 -14.38 18.21
N ASN A 309 -3.14 -14.30 18.40
CA ASN A 309 -2.51 -14.81 19.61
C ASN A 309 -1.56 -13.75 20.16
N LEU A 310 -1.94 -13.20 21.31
CA LEU A 310 -1.25 -12.15 22.02
C LEU A 310 -0.70 -12.72 23.32
N ASN A 311 0.58 -12.50 23.55
CA ASN A 311 1.24 -12.87 24.79
C ASN A 311 1.98 -11.66 25.34
N ASP A 312 1.48 -11.15 26.47
CA ASP A 312 2.06 -10.02 27.21
C ASP A 312 2.23 -8.74 26.35
N VAL A 313 1.18 -8.38 25.61
CA VAL A 313 1.16 -7.24 24.67
C VAL A 313 0.31 -6.10 25.24
N PRO A 314 0.75 -4.82 25.21
CA PRO A 314 -0.09 -3.66 25.55
C PRO A 314 -1.40 -3.63 24.73
N TRP A 315 -2.52 -3.29 25.35
CA TRP A 315 -3.84 -3.35 24.68
C TRP A 315 -3.98 -2.38 23.50
N ASP A 316 -3.33 -1.22 23.57
CA ASP A 316 -3.31 -0.20 22.53
C ASP A 316 -2.50 -0.67 21.32
N GLN A 317 -1.40 -1.37 21.56
CA GLN A 317 -0.68 -2.09 20.52
C GLN A 317 -1.57 -3.18 19.90
N ALA A 318 -2.22 -4.01 20.74
CA ALA A 318 -3.11 -5.06 20.25
C ALA A 318 -4.24 -4.51 19.37
N LEU A 319 -4.87 -3.40 19.77
CA LEU A 319 -5.90 -2.70 19.01
C LEU A 319 -5.35 -2.23 17.66
N ALA A 320 -4.21 -1.53 17.66
CA ALA A 320 -3.59 -1.01 16.44
C ALA A 320 -3.33 -2.13 15.41
N LEU A 321 -2.84 -3.28 15.89
CA LEU A 321 -2.55 -4.41 15.02
C LEU A 321 -3.81 -5.05 14.40
N ILE A 322 -4.90 -5.14 15.18
CA ILE A 322 -6.19 -5.62 14.67
C ILE A 322 -6.72 -4.65 13.60
N LEU A 323 -6.66 -3.35 13.87
CA LEU A 323 -7.12 -2.33 12.93
C LEU A 323 -6.32 -2.40 11.62
N GLN A 324 -5.00 -2.49 11.70
CA GLN A 324 -4.10 -2.57 10.54
C GLN A 324 -4.36 -3.82 9.69
N SER A 325 -4.53 -4.99 10.32
CA SER A 325 -4.77 -6.26 9.61
C SER A 325 -6.07 -6.26 8.82
N GLN A 326 -7.11 -5.57 9.32
CA GLN A 326 -8.44 -5.56 8.72
C GLN A 326 -8.72 -4.28 7.89
N GLY A 327 -7.73 -3.40 7.71
CA GLY A 327 -7.92 -2.12 7.01
C GLY A 327 -8.90 -1.16 7.70
N LEU A 328 -9.06 -1.33 9.02
CA LEU A 328 -9.91 -0.49 9.86
C LEU A 328 -9.10 0.68 10.41
N SER A 329 -9.82 1.70 10.82
CA SER A 329 -9.23 2.84 11.53
C SER A 329 -10.10 3.17 12.74
N SER A 330 -9.52 3.87 13.71
CA SER A 330 -10.22 4.29 14.92
C SER A 330 -10.13 5.80 15.08
N ARG A 331 -11.17 6.38 15.68
CA ARG A 331 -11.25 7.79 16.04
C ARG A 331 -11.69 7.94 17.47
N GLU A 332 -10.94 8.72 18.23
CA GLU A 332 -11.30 9.09 19.59
C GLU A 332 -12.22 10.31 19.57
N GLN A 333 -13.41 10.16 20.15
CA GLN A 333 -14.36 11.24 20.38
C GLN A 333 -14.65 11.34 21.88
N GLY A 334 -13.81 12.12 22.57
CA GLY A 334 -13.90 12.28 24.02
C GLY A 334 -13.60 10.98 24.76
N ASN A 335 -14.64 10.35 25.33
CA ASN A 335 -14.52 9.12 26.11
C ASN A 335 -14.93 7.86 25.32
N VAL A 336 -15.16 8.00 24.01
CA VAL A 336 -15.61 6.92 23.12
C VAL A 336 -14.64 6.75 21.96
N ILE A 337 -14.26 5.50 21.69
CA ILE A 337 -13.45 5.12 20.53
C ILE A 337 -14.38 4.55 19.47
N VAL A 338 -14.45 5.21 18.31
CA VAL A 338 -15.24 4.77 17.17
C VAL A 338 -14.33 4.01 16.21
N VAL A 339 -14.69 2.78 15.86
CA VAL A 339 -13.95 1.91 14.93
C VAL A 339 -14.80 1.69 13.68
N ALA A 340 -14.24 2.00 12.51
CA ALA A 340 -14.89 1.81 11.22
C ALA A 340 -13.84 1.54 10.12
N PRO A 341 -14.25 1.08 8.92
CA PRO A 341 -13.35 1.04 7.76
C PRO A 341 -12.73 2.41 7.49
N ALA A 342 -11.44 2.44 7.13
CA ALA A 342 -10.71 3.69 6.94
C ALA A 342 -11.35 4.61 5.88
N SER A 343 -11.96 4.04 4.84
CA SER A 343 -12.69 4.78 3.79
C SER A 343 -13.95 5.47 4.31
N GLU A 344 -14.74 4.79 5.14
CA GLU A 344 -15.95 5.34 5.75
C GLU A 344 -15.59 6.48 6.71
N LEU A 345 -14.55 6.25 7.52
CA LEU A 345 -14.07 7.22 8.48
C LEU A 345 -13.61 8.52 7.79
N ALA A 346 -12.88 8.39 6.68
CA ALA A 346 -12.43 9.52 5.86
C ALA A 346 -13.59 10.27 5.19
N GLU A 347 -14.61 9.56 4.72
CA GLU A 347 -15.77 10.21 4.09
C GLU A 347 -16.61 10.99 5.09
N ILE A 348 -16.81 10.47 6.31
CA ILE A 348 -17.48 11.19 7.40
C ILE A 348 -16.74 12.51 7.69
N GLU A 349 -15.41 12.44 7.82
CA GLU A 349 -14.59 13.62 8.09
C GLU A 349 -14.68 14.66 6.95
N ARG A 350 -14.62 14.18 5.71
CA ARG A 350 -14.78 15.05 4.53
C ARG A 350 -16.14 15.77 4.55
N GLN A 351 -17.22 15.04 4.84
CA GLN A 351 -18.56 15.60 4.91
C GLN A 351 -18.73 16.59 6.06
N GLU A 352 -18.14 16.30 7.23
CA GLU A 352 -18.15 17.24 8.37
C GLU A 352 -17.42 18.54 8.05
N ILE A 353 -16.24 18.46 7.42
CA ILE A 353 -15.48 19.63 6.99
C ILE A 353 -16.24 20.43 5.93
N GLU A 354 -16.83 19.75 4.95
CA GLU A 354 -17.62 20.40 3.90
C GLU A 354 -18.89 21.05 4.47
N ALA A 355 -19.63 20.36 5.33
CA ALA A 355 -20.79 20.94 6.00
C ALA A 355 -20.41 22.18 6.81
N ARG A 356 -19.27 22.14 7.51
CA ARG A 356 -18.76 23.29 8.27
C ARG A 356 -18.38 24.46 7.37
N SER A 357 -17.71 24.21 6.25
CA SER A 357 -17.34 25.26 5.29
C SER A 357 -18.57 25.88 4.63
N GLN A 358 -19.54 25.06 4.24
CA GLN A 358 -20.83 25.52 3.69
C GLN A 358 -21.57 26.40 4.70
N GLN A 359 -21.61 26.01 5.98
CA GLN A 359 -22.22 26.82 7.03
C GLN A 359 -21.55 28.20 7.17
N GLN A 360 -20.22 28.28 7.07
CA GLN A 360 -19.49 29.55 7.08
C GLN A 360 -19.82 30.43 5.86
N ILE A 361 -19.99 29.82 4.68
CA ILE A 361 -20.38 30.53 3.44
C ILE A 361 -21.84 31.03 3.50
N LEU A 362 -22.73 30.25 4.11
CA LEU A 362 -24.15 30.59 4.24
C LEU A 362 -24.43 31.57 5.40
N ALA A 363 -23.46 31.78 6.29
CA ALA A 363 -23.60 32.71 7.40
C ALA A 363 -23.85 34.15 6.88
N PRO A 364 -24.83 34.88 7.48
CA PRO A 364 -25.09 36.27 7.11
C PRO A 364 -23.94 37.18 7.56
N LEU A 365 -23.58 38.11 6.68
CA LEU A 365 -22.59 39.15 6.97
C LEU A 365 -23.27 40.29 7.74
N VAL A 366 -22.65 40.72 8.85
CA VAL A 366 -23.06 41.88 9.63
C VAL A 366 -22.02 42.99 9.48
N THR A 367 -22.44 44.24 9.61
CA THR A 367 -21.54 45.40 9.55
C THR A 367 -21.55 46.13 10.87
N GLU A 368 -20.37 46.31 11.45
CA GLU A 368 -20.17 47.01 12.72
C GLU A 368 -19.17 48.17 12.57
N PHE A 369 -19.40 49.20 13.37
CA PHE A 369 -18.60 50.42 13.41
C PHE A 369 -17.86 50.48 14.74
N ILE A 370 -16.53 50.53 14.71
CA ILE A 370 -15.70 50.48 15.92
C ILE A 370 -14.78 51.70 15.96
N GLU A 371 -14.97 52.54 16.97
CA GLU A 371 -14.10 53.69 17.23
C GLU A 371 -12.82 53.23 17.97
N ILE A 372 -11.65 53.63 17.46
CA ILE A 372 -10.34 53.29 18.05
C ILE A 372 -9.79 54.50 18.82
N LYS A 373 -9.28 54.28 20.03
CA LYS A 373 -8.95 55.36 20.98
C LYS A 373 -7.47 55.68 21.10
N TYR A 374 -6.60 54.67 21.14
CA TYR A 374 -5.17 54.82 21.41
C TYR A 374 -4.33 54.50 20.17
N ALA A 375 -4.65 53.42 19.46
CA ALA A 375 -3.98 53.02 18.23
C ALA A 375 -4.56 53.74 16.99
N ARG A 376 -3.81 53.70 15.88
CA ARG A 376 -4.31 54.18 14.57
C ARG A 376 -5.17 53.10 13.93
N ALA A 377 -6.36 53.47 13.49
CA ALA A 377 -7.26 52.54 12.80
C ALA A 377 -6.66 51.98 11.51
N GLU A 378 -5.81 52.73 10.82
CA GLU A 378 -5.11 52.25 9.61
C GLU A 378 -4.16 51.08 9.89
N ASP A 379 -3.34 51.19 10.93
CA ASP A 379 -2.40 50.14 11.34
C ASP A 379 -3.17 48.87 11.77
N LEU A 380 -4.27 49.03 12.51
CA LEU A 380 -5.13 47.92 12.91
C LEU A 380 -5.85 47.29 11.71
N ALA A 381 -6.30 48.07 10.73
CA ALA A 381 -6.94 47.55 9.53
C ALA A 381 -5.96 46.73 8.67
N GLN A 382 -4.69 47.13 8.60
CA GLN A 382 -3.65 46.34 7.92
C GLN A 382 -3.41 45.01 8.62
N LEU A 383 -3.39 45.00 9.96
CA LEU A 383 -3.33 43.77 10.74
C LEU A 383 -4.55 42.88 10.48
N LEU A 384 -5.78 43.42 10.49
CA LEU A 384 -6.99 42.65 10.21
C LEU A 384 -7.00 42.01 8.82
N ARG A 385 -6.45 42.69 7.81
CA ARG A 385 -6.28 42.15 6.44
C ARG A 385 -5.17 41.12 6.31
N GLY A 386 -4.31 40.96 7.32
CA GLY A 386 -3.22 39.98 7.33
C GLY A 386 -1.95 40.41 6.58
N GLY A 387 -1.64 41.71 6.51
CA GLY A 387 -0.45 42.21 5.80
C GLY A 387 0.88 41.57 6.24
N ASP A 388 1.05 41.34 7.55
CA ASP A 388 2.22 40.67 8.15
C ASP A 388 1.94 39.22 8.59
N GLY A 389 0.86 38.60 8.07
CA GLY A 389 0.58 37.16 8.22
C GLY A 389 -0.63 36.79 9.10
N PHE A 390 -1.07 37.65 10.02
CA PHE A 390 -2.22 37.33 10.91
C PHE A 390 -3.52 37.95 10.37
N GLY A 391 -4.18 37.30 9.40
CA GLY A 391 -5.49 37.73 8.91
C GLY A 391 -6.61 37.31 9.85
N LEU A 392 -7.38 38.28 10.36
CA LEU A 392 -8.51 38.03 11.26
C LEU A 392 -9.88 38.15 10.56
N LEU A 393 -9.89 38.43 9.26
CA LEU A 393 -11.10 38.47 8.45
C LEU A 393 -11.32 37.11 7.80
N THR A 394 -12.58 36.73 7.60
CA THR A 394 -12.91 35.58 6.74
C THR A 394 -12.64 35.92 5.27
N GLU A 395 -12.70 34.92 4.38
CA GLU A 395 -12.59 35.14 2.92
C GLU A 395 -13.60 36.16 2.37
N ARG A 396 -14.75 36.31 3.04
CA ARG A 396 -15.82 37.26 2.68
C ARG A 396 -15.76 38.56 3.49
N GLY A 397 -14.86 38.63 4.46
CA GLY A 397 -14.66 39.74 5.37
C GLY A 397 -14.10 40.97 4.64
N ARG A 398 -14.61 42.15 4.98
CA ARG A 398 -14.10 43.42 4.46
C ARG A 398 -13.88 44.39 5.60
N VAL A 399 -12.80 45.15 5.51
CA VAL A 399 -12.52 46.25 6.44
C VAL A 399 -12.22 47.54 5.69
N SER A 400 -12.89 48.62 6.11
CA SER A 400 -12.62 49.98 5.66
C SER A 400 -12.31 50.87 6.87
N VAL A 401 -11.61 51.98 6.62
CA VAL A 401 -11.18 52.91 7.67
C VAL A 401 -11.72 54.29 7.33
N ASP A 402 -12.40 54.91 8.29
CA ASP A 402 -12.65 56.36 8.26
C ASP A 402 -11.54 57.05 9.06
N GLN A 403 -10.60 57.68 8.35
CA GLN A 403 -9.47 58.38 8.95
C GLN A 403 -9.89 59.64 9.73
N ARG A 404 -11.01 60.28 9.37
CA ARG A 404 -11.46 61.51 10.02
C ARG A 404 -11.95 61.25 11.43
N THR A 405 -12.58 60.10 11.67
CA THR A 405 -13.14 59.71 12.97
C THR A 405 -12.37 58.56 13.62
N ASN A 406 -11.23 58.15 13.07
CA ASN A 406 -10.44 56.98 13.51
C ASN A 406 -11.33 55.75 13.76
N THR A 407 -12.27 55.49 12.84
CA THR A 407 -13.29 54.44 12.98
C THR A 407 -13.03 53.31 11.98
N LEU A 408 -13.10 52.06 12.45
CA LEU A 408 -13.08 50.86 11.64
C LEU A 408 -14.49 50.46 11.24
N LEU A 409 -14.68 50.23 9.95
CA LEU A 409 -15.88 49.65 9.38
C LEU A 409 -15.60 48.19 9.04
N ILE A 410 -16.21 47.26 9.77
CA ILE A 410 -15.94 45.83 9.62
C ILE A 410 -17.20 45.15 9.15
N GLN A 411 -17.10 44.42 8.04
CA GLN A 411 -18.16 43.57 7.54
C GLN A 411 -17.68 42.13 7.51
N ASP A 412 -18.23 41.28 8.38
CA ASP A 412 -17.89 39.85 8.45
C ASP A 412 -19.04 39.05 9.09
N THR A 413 -18.88 37.75 9.29
CA THR A 413 -19.82 36.92 10.04
C THR A 413 -19.94 37.39 11.50
N ALA A 414 -21.11 37.22 12.11
CA ALA A 414 -21.35 37.68 13.48
C ALA A 414 -20.43 37.04 14.53
N GLU A 415 -19.91 35.83 14.26
CA GLU A 415 -18.90 35.19 15.11
C GLU A 415 -17.53 35.87 14.94
N GLN A 416 -17.08 36.05 13.70
CA GLN A 416 -15.80 36.70 13.43
C GLN A 416 -15.75 38.14 13.93
N VAL A 417 -16.82 38.93 13.77
CA VAL A 417 -16.88 40.31 14.27
C VAL A 417 -16.74 40.35 15.80
N ARG A 418 -17.32 39.39 16.53
CA ARG A 418 -17.14 39.28 17.99
C ARG A 418 -15.69 38.98 18.37
N ASP A 419 -15.02 38.13 17.61
CA ASP A 419 -13.62 37.75 17.83
C ASP A 419 -12.67 38.92 17.54
N ILE A 420 -12.94 39.65 16.46
CA ILE A 420 -12.22 40.87 16.11
C ILE A 420 -12.39 41.91 17.22
N MET A 421 -13.62 42.17 17.72
CA MET A 421 -13.83 43.10 18.82
C MET A 421 -13.04 42.73 20.08
N ARG A 422 -13.06 41.45 20.48
CA ARG A 422 -12.28 40.96 21.64
C ARG A 422 -10.77 41.12 21.48
N THR A 423 -10.29 41.11 20.24
CA THR A 423 -8.88 41.27 19.92
C THR A 423 -8.50 42.75 19.88
N LEU A 424 -9.31 43.59 19.24
CA LEU A 424 -9.11 45.04 19.17
C LEU A 424 -9.03 45.68 20.55
N VAL A 425 -9.90 45.29 21.49
CA VAL A 425 -9.84 45.79 22.88
C VAL A 425 -8.50 45.48 23.57
N ARG A 426 -7.85 44.37 23.23
CA ARG A 426 -6.55 44.00 23.79
C ARG A 426 -5.38 44.73 23.14
N LEU A 427 -5.54 45.14 21.87
CA LEU A 427 -4.51 45.84 21.10
C LEU A 427 -4.58 47.37 21.28
N ASP A 428 -5.77 47.93 21.45
CA ASP A 428 -6.00 49.35 21.64
C ASP A 428 -5.69 49.79 23.09
N VAL A 429 -4.40 49.77 23.44
CA VAL A 429 -3.90 50.18 24.76
C VAL A 429 -2.94 51.37 24.67
N ALA A 430 -2.94 52.22 25.70
CA ALA A 430 -2.05 53.37 25.75
C ALA A 430 -0.57 52.95 25.84
N VAL A 431 0.28 53.57 25.02
CA VAL A 431 1.74 53.38 25.07
C VAL A 431 2.35 54.01 26.33
N ARG A 432 3.34 53.35 26.92
CA ARG A 432 4.11 53.90 28.06
C ARG A 432 5.18 54.86 27.54
N GLN A 433 5.28 56.03 28.15
CA GLN A 433 6.34 56.98 27.83
C GLN A 433 7.63 56.60 28.56
N VAL A 434 8.76 56.63 27.85
CA VAL A 434 10.09 56.38 28.42
C VAL A 434 10.96 57.61 28.18
N GLN A 435 11.57 58.11 29.26
CA GLN A 435 12.55 59.20 29.21
C GLN A 435 13.95 58.62 29.02
N ILE A 436 14.66 59.12 28.00
CA ILE A 436 16.04 58.71 27.72
C ILE A 436 16.95 59.90 28.03
N GLU A 437 17.87 59.73 28.99
CA GLU A 437 18.89 60.72 29.33
C GLU A 437 20.27 60.22 28.87
N ALA A 438 20.96 61.04 28.08
CA ALA A 438 22.35 60.81 27.69
C ALA A 438 23.23 61.91 28.28
N ARG A 439 24.22 61.53 29.10
CA ARG A 439 25.19 62.47 29.67
C ARG A 439 26.53 62.30 28.97
N ILE A 440 26.96 63.34 28.26
CA ILE A 440 28.29 63.41 27.63
C ILE A 440 29.22 64.17 28.57
N VAL A 441 30.34 63.56 28.96
CA VAL A 441 31.38 64.21 29.77
C VAL A 441 32.62 64.38 28.92
N ILE A 442 33.08 65.62 28.75
CA ILE A 442 34.28 65.96 28.01
C ILE A 442 35.31 66.47 29.02
N ALA A 443 36.40 65.73 29.21
CA ALA A 443 37.56 66.16 29.97
C ALA A 443 38.58 66.83 29.04
N ARG A 444 39.23 67.90 29.50
CA ARG A 444 40.36 68.55 28.83
C ARG A 444 41.51 68.59 29.83
N ASP A 445 42.69 68.12 29.42
CA ASP A 445 43.95 68.21 30.18
C ASP A 445 44.58 69.61 30.10
#